data_AF-A0A327XBN2-F1
#
_entry.id   AF-A0A327XBN2-F1
#
_cell.length_a   1.000
_cell.length_b   1.000
_cell.length_c   1.000
_cell.angle_alpha   90.00
_cell.angle_beta   90.00
_cell.angle_gamma   90.00
#
_symmetry.space_group_name_H-M   'P 1'
#
loop_
_entity.id
_entity.type
_entity.pdbx_description
1 polymer ?
#
loop_
_entity_poly.entity_id
_entity_poly.type
_entity_poly.pdbx_seq_one_letter_code
_entity_poly.pdbx_strand_id
1 'polypeptide(L)'
;MEWLVSGLIFLHVTSGAVALVTFWLPLLLPKGKQAHRVTGRVFAISMIVCGVIAMVLASFHLTSPQWVEGAADTRLQLGWMMLYLGLLATVLVLFGLKTVRNKGRHHLYKTTWILFLHGALALLAAWVFWLGWSQRELLLIGVAFIAFLMVPGNLRFILRKPVAAPGKLRREWLYQHFTSMIGAGIAGYSAFLSFGAAMYMPTHAFNPYLWTIPTILGVSFMMWLSKRQPRYD
;
A
#
# COMPACT_ATOMS: atom_id res chain seq x y z
N MET A 1 -10.66 -23.32 -15.38
CA MET A 1 -9.82 -23.05 -14.20
C MET A 1 -8.70 -22.07 -14.54
N GLU A 2 -8.02 -22.25 -15.67
CA GLU A 2 -7.19 -21.19 -16.28
C GLU A 2 -7.95 -19.87 -16.52
N TRP A 3 -9.19 -19.96 -17.03
CA TRP A 3 -10.06 -18.78 -17.22
C TRP A 3 -10.30 -17.97 -15.94
N LEU A 4 -10.30 -18.63 -14.77
CA LEU A 4 -10.48 -17.97 -13.48
C LEU A 4 -9.23 -17.17 -13.10
N VAL A 5 -8.05 -17.80 -13.21
CA VAL A 5 -6.77 -17.15 -12.93
C VAL A 5 -6.54 -15.98 -13.89
N SER A 6 -6.76 -16.18 -15.19
CA SER A 6 -6.66 -15.12 -16.20
C SER A 6 -7.66 -13.99 -15.94
N GLY A 7 -8.90 -14.30 -15.53
CA GLY A 7 -9.90 -13.30 -15.14
C GLY A 7 -9.46 -12.49 -13.92
N LEU A 8 -8.89 -13.14 -12.90
CA LEU A 8 -8.36 -12.46 -11.71
C LEU A 8 -7.15 -11.58 -12.06
N ILE A 9 -6.23 -12.05 -12.89
CA ILE A 9 -5.10 -11.25 -13.39
C ILE A 9 -5.63 -10.01 -14.13
N PHE A 10 -6.59 -10.19 -15.04
CA PHE A 10 -7.21 -9.08 -15.77
C PHE A 10 -7.84 -8.06 -14.81
N LEU A 11 -8.61 -8.52 -13.83
CA LEU A 11 -9.23 -7.63 -12.83
C LEU A 11 -8.18 -6.93 -11.95
N HIS A 12 -7.10 -7.61 -11.56
CA HIS A 12 -5.99 -7.02 -10.81
C HIS A 12 -5.31 -5.90 -11.61
N VAL A 13 -4.93 -6.19 -12.86
CA VAL A 13 -4.24 -5.22 -13.74
C VAL A 13 -5.14 -4.03 -14.04
N THR A 14 -6.40 -4.26 -14.39
CA THR A 14 -7.35 -3.17 -14.72
C THR A 14 -7.68 -2.30 -13.50
N SER A 15 -7.97 -2.90 -12.34
CA SER A 15 -8.22 -2.14 -11.12
C SER A 15 -6.97 -1.39 -10.64
N GLY A 16 -5.78 -2.00 -10.77
CA GLY A 16 -4.50 -1.35 -10.51
C GLY A 16 -4.26 -0.15 -11.43
N ALA A 17 -4.45 -0.31 -12.74
CA ALA A 17 -4.30 0.77 -13.72
C ALA A 17 -5.26 1.95 -13.42
N VAL A 18 -6.53 1.66 -13.13
CA VAL A 18 -7.52 2.69 -12.73
C VAL A 18 -7.07 3.40 -11.46
N ALA A 19 -6.57 2.68 -10.46
CA ALA A 19 -6.05 3.29 -9.24
C ALA A 19 -4.86 4.22 -9.53
N LEU A 20 -3.87 3.78 -10.29
CA LEU A 20 -2.68 4.57 -10.61
C LEU A 20 -3.00 5.83 -11.42
N VAL A 21 -3.84 5.73 -12.44
CA VAL A 21 -4.29 6.91 -13.22
C VAL A 21 -5.07 7.88 -12.32
N THR A 22 -5.99 7.35 -11.51
CA THR A 22 -6.84 8.20 -10.66
C THR A 22 -6.04 8.85 -9.54
N PHE A 23 -4.97 8.23 -9.03
CA PHE A 23 -4.15 8.71 -7.91
C PHE A 23 -3.71 10.19 -8.04
N TRP A 24 -3.39 10.64 -9.26
CA TRP A 24 -2.94 12.01 -9.49
C TRP A 24 -4.05 13.05 -9.33
N LEU A 25 -5.30 12.70 -9.62
CA LEU A 25 -6.41 13.65 -9.58
C LEU A 25 -6.66 14.18 -8.16
N PRO A 26 -6.84 13.36 -7.10
CA PRO A 26 -6.97 13.83 -5.73
C PRO A 26 -5.75 14.62 -5.24
N LEU A 27 -4.57 14.33 -5.81
CA LEU A 27 -3.30 14.96 -5.47
C LEU A 27 -3.24 16.42 -5.95
N LEU A 28 -3.75 16.69 -7.15
CA LEU A 28 -3.76 18.01 -7.78
C LEU A 28 -5.02 18.83 -7.46
N LEU A 29 -6.14 18.16 -7.20
CA LEU A 29 -7.43 18.82 -6.95
C LEU A 29 -7.48 19.49 -5.56
N PRO A 30 -8.26 20.59 -5.40
CA PRO A 30 -8.46 21.24 -4.11
C PRO A 30 -9.04 20.28 -3.06
N LYS A 31 -8.35 20.18 -1.93
CA LYS A 31 -8.65 19.21 -0.86
C LYS A 31 -10.05 19.47 -0.29
N GLY A 32 -10.80 18.40 -0.08
CA GLY A 32 -12.14 18.47 0.52
C GLY A 32 -13.28 18.91 -0.41
N LYS A 33 -13.03 19.40 -1.63
CA LYS A 33 -14.08 19.65 -2.65
C LYS A 33 -14.64 18.33 -3.21
N GLN A 34 -15.81 18.38 -3.85
CA GLN A 34 -16.47 17.20 -4.43
C GLN A 34 -15.55 16.42 -5.37
N ALA A 35 -14.84 17.12 -6.28
CA ALA A 35 -13.92 16.49 -7.22
C ALA A 35 -12.82 15.66 -6.51
N HIS A 36 -12.20 16.18 -5.45
CA HIS A 36 -11.23 15.43 -4.63
C HIS A 36 -11.86 14.22 -3.93
N ARG A 37 -13.09 14.36 -3.40
CA ARG A 37 -13.79 13.25 -2.72
C ARG A 37 -14.16 12.12 -3.69
N VAL A 38 -14.65 12.45 -4.88
CA VAL A 38 -15.05 11.47 -5.90
C VAL A 38 -13.83 10.73 -6.43
N THR A 39 -12.83 11.47 -6.92
CA THR A 39 -11.60 10.87 -7.46
C THR A 39 -10.86 10.08 -6.37
N GLY A 40 -10.80 10.60 -5.14
CA GLY A 40 -10.15 9.90 -4.02
C GLY A 40 -10.87 8.61 -3.65
N ARG A 41 -12.20 8.57 -3.80
CA ARG A 41 -12.98 7.34 -3.60
C ARG A 41 -12.75 6.33 -4.71
N VAL A 42 -12.69 6.76 -5.98
CA VAL A 42 -12.36 5.89 -7.12
C VAL A 42 -10.98 5.27 -6.95
N PHE A 43 -9.97 6.07 -6.58
CA PHE A 43 -8.64 5.57 -6.23
C PHE A 43 -8.70 4.52 -5.12
N ALA A 44 -9.35 4.86 -4.00
CA ALA A 44 -9.38 3.99 -2.83
C ALA A 44 -10.08 2.65 -3.08
N ILE A 45 -11.24 2.66 -3.76
CA ILE A 45 -11.97 1.44 -4.10
C ILE A 45 -11.14 0.59 -5.06
N SER A 46 -10.60 1.19 -6.12
CA SER A 46 -9.82 0.47 -7.13
C SER A 46 -8.56 -0.16 -6.52
N MET A 47 -7.87 0.57 -5.62
CA MET A 47 -6.69 0.06 -4.92
C MET A 47 -7.04 -1.07 -3.93
N ILE A 48 -8.16 -0.98 -3.21
CA ILE A 48 -8.61 -2.07 -2.33
C ILE A 48 -8.97 -3.32 -3.15
N VAL A 49 -9.71 -3.16 -4.24
CA VAL A 49 -10.05 -4.27 -5.15
C VAL A 49 -8.78 -4.91 -5.70
N CYS A 50 -7.85 -4.10 -6.21
CA CYS A 50 -6.56 -4.56 -6.70
C CYS A 50 -5.78 -5.36 -5.64
N GLY A 51 -5.68 -4.81 -4.41
CA GLY A 51 -4.97 -5.46 -3.30
C GLY A 51 -5.64 -6.76 -2.85
N VAL A 52 -6.98 -6.82 -2.80
CA VAL A 52 -7.72 -8.04 -2.47
C VAL A 52 -7.50 -9.12 -3.52
N ILE A 53 -7.60 -8.77 -4.80
CA ILE A 53 -7.33 -9.72 -5.88
C ILE A 53 -5.87 -10.18 -5.85
N ALA A 54 -4.93 -9.29 -5.52
CA ALA A 54 -3.52 -9.64 -5.37
C ALA A 54 -3.32 -10.68 -4.26
N MET A 55 -3.99 -10.54 -3.11
CA MET A 55 -3.92 -11.53 -2.03
C MET A 55 -4.52 -12.89 -2.45
N VAL A 56 -5.57 -12.90 -3.29
CA VAL A 56 -6.13 -14.13 -3.87
C VAL A 56 -5.15 -14.78 -4.84
N LEU A 57 -4.58 -14.03 -5.79
CA LEU A 57 -3.57 -14.52 -6.73
C LEU A 57 -2.31 -15.02 -6.00
N ALA A 58 -1.92 -14.35 -4.92
CA ALA A 58 -0.83 -14.77 -4.06
C ALA A 58 -1.10 -16.13 -3.41
N SER A 59 -2.34 -16.40 -3.00
CA SER A 59 -2.69 -17.72 -2.45
C SER A 59 -2.46 -18.85 -3.47
N PHE A 60 -2.80 -18.64 -4.74
CA PHE A 60 -2.49 -19.62 -5.80
C PHE A 60 -0.99 -19.81 -6.00
N HIS A 61 -0.20 -18.73 -5.96
CA HIS A 61 1.25 -18.83 -6.00
C HIS A 61 1.81 -19.64 -4.82
N LEU A 62 1.18 -19.60 -3.65
CA LEU A 62 1.69 -20.28 -2.45
C LEU A 62 1.22 -21.74 -2.35
N THR A 63 -0.05 -22.02 -2.66
CA THR A 63 -0.68 -23.32 -2.37
C THR A 63 -0.89 -24.20 -3.60
N SER A 64 -0.88 -23.61 -4.80
CA SER A 64 -1.43 -24.24 -5.99
C SER A 64 -0.47 -24.16 -7.18
N PRO A 65 0.70 -24.85 -7.13
CA PRO A 65 1.75 -24.77 -8.14
C PRO A 65 1.29 -25.10 -9.57
N GLN A 66 0.28 -25.97 -9.72
CA GLN A 66 -0.25 -26.38 -11.02
C GLN A 66 -1.07 -25.31 -11.74
N TRP A 67 -1.28 -24.14 -11.12
CA TRP A 67 -2.09 -23.03 -11.66
C TRP A 67 -1.24 -21.81 -12.04
N VAL A 68 0.04 -21.84 -11.70
CA VAL A 68 0.96 -20.72 -11.85
C VAL A 68 2.29 -21.28 -12.34
N GLU A 69 2.68 -20.86 -13.54
CA GLU A 69 3.96 -21.24 -14.12
C GLU A 69 5.12 -20.59 -13.38
N GLY A 70 6.25 -21.30 -13.31
CA GLY A 70 7.49 -20.79 -12.73
C GLY A 70 8.20 -21.80 -11.82
N ALA A 71 9.51 -21.60 -11.65
CA ALA A 71 10.29 -22.37 -10.70
C ALA A 71 9.71 -22.20 -9.28
N ALA A 72 9.75 -23.27 -8.48
CA ALA A 72 9.11 -23.30 -7.16
C ALA A 72 9.57 -22.14 -6.26
N ASP A 73 10.87 -21.86 -6.21
CA ASP A 73 11.42 -20.81 -5.36
C ASP A 73 10.96 -19.41 -5.79
N THR A 74 11.05 -19.10 -7.09
CA THR A 74 10.59 -17.83 -7.65
C THR A 74 9.09 -17.63 -7.46
N ARG A 75 8.29 -18.68 -7.69
CA ARG A 75 6.85 -18.65 -7.48
C ARG A 75 6.50 -18.34 -6.01
N LEU A 76 7.18 -18.99 -5.06
CA LEU A 76 6.95 -18.76 -3.63
C LEU A 76 7.37 -17.35 -3.20
N GLN A 77 8.51 -16.84 -3.67
CA GLN A 77 8.96 -15.46 -3.45
C GLN A 77 7.92 -14.45 -3.94
N LEU A 78 7.44 -14.62 -5.18
CA LEU A 78 6.41 -13.77 -5.77
C LEU A 78 5.11 -13.85 -4.98
N GLY A 79 4.69 -15.05 -4.56
CA GLY A 79 3.48 -15.24 -3.75
C GLY A 79 3.54 -14.49 -2.42
N TRP A 80 4.62 -14.62 -1.66
CA TRP A 80 4.76 -13.90 -0.38
C TRP A 80 4.85 -12.38 -0.57
N MET A 81 5.59 -11.93 -1.58
CA MET A 81 5.70 -10.51 -1.90
C MET A 81 4.36 -9.92 -2.34
N MET A 82 3.61 -10.62 -3.19
CA MET A 82 2.29 -10.20 -3.65
C MET A 82 1.28 -10.16 -2.51
N LEU A 83 1.29 -11.15 -1.60
CA LEU A 83 0.45 -11.18 -0.41
C LEU A 83 0.76 -9.96 0.49
N TYR A 84 2.04 -9.69 0.73
CA TYR A 84 2.51 -8.57 1.53
C TYR A 84 2.07 -7.22 0.96
N LEU A 85 2.32 -6.98 -0.33
CA LEU A 85 2.02 -5.70 -0.96
C LEU A 85 0.51 -5.48 -1.13
N GLY A 86 -0.23 -6.54 -1.44
CA GLY A 86 -1.69 -6.50 -1.47
C GLY A 86 -2.26 -6.08 -0.12
N LEU A 87 -1.82 -6.74 0.96
CA LEU A 87 -2.23 -6.38 2.31
C LEU A 87 -1.78 -4.96 2.70
N LEU A 88 -0.53 -4.59 2.44
CA LEU A 88 0.02 -3.27 2.72
C LEU A 88 -0.82 -2.16 2.09
N ALA A 89 -1.10 -2.26 0.78
CA ALA A 89 -1.90 -1.28 0.06
C ALA A 89 -3.32 -1.20 0.62
N THR A 90 -3.95 -2.34 0.89
CA THR A 90 -5.29 -2.38 1.50
C THR A 90 -5.30 -1.73 2.89
N VAL A 91 -4.33 -2.03 3.76
CA VAL A 91 -4.24 -1.45 5.11
C VAL A 91 -4.03 0.06 5.06
N LEU A 92 -3.12 0.54 4.21
CA LEU A 92 -2.87 1.97 4.01
C LEU A 92 -4.15 2.71 3.58
N VAL A 93 -4.84 2.21 2.55
CA VAL A 93 -6.06 2.86 2.06
C VAL A 93 -7.16 2.83 3.12
N LEU A 94 -7.42 1.67 3.74
CA LEU A 94 -8.45 1.52 4.77
C LEU A 94 -8.19 2.43 5.98
N PHE A 95 -6.94 2.50 6.44
CA PHE A 95 -6.55 3.38 7.53
C PHE A 95 -6.69 4.86 7.13
N GLY A 96 -6.22 5.25 5.93
CA GLY A 96 -6.37 6.60 5.42
C GLY A 96 -7.84 7.02 5.21
N LEU A 97 -8.75 6.12 4.85
CA LEU A 97 -10.19 6.39 4.82
C LEU A 97 -10.78 6.53 6.22
N LYS A 98 -10.32 5.72 7.17
CA LYS A 98 -10.79 5.77 8.55
C LYS A 98 -10.36 7.06 9.26
N THR A 99 -9.16 7.57 8.97
CA THR A 99 -8.66 8.83 9.54
C THR A 99 -9.52 10.03 9.10
N VAL A 100 -9.85 10.12 7.80
CA VAL A 100 -10.71 11.18 7.25
C VAL A 100 -12.18 11.04 7.64
N ARG A 101 -12.69 9.83 7.90
CA ARG A 101 -14.08 9.62 8.38
C ARG A 101 -14.26 10.06 9.85
N ASN A 102 -13.22 9.90 10.66
CA ASN A 102 -13.27 10.18 12.10
C ASN A 102 -12.44 11.40 12.49
N LYS A 103 -12.43 12.45 11.66
CA LYS A 103 -11.63 13.68 11.86
C LYS A 103 -11.68 14.17 13.31
N GLY A 104 -10.54 14.15 13.99
CA GLY A 104 -10.40 14.61 15.37
C GLY A 104 -11.09 13.74 16.45
N ARG A 105 -11.86 12.72 16.06
CA ARG A 105 -12.55 11.79 16.98
C ARG A 105 -11.66 10.59 17.29
N HIS A 106 -10.61 10.85 18.07
CA HIS A 106 -9.51 9.91 18.27
C HIS A 106 -9.93 8.53 18.79
N HIS A 107 -10.92 8.49 19.69
CA HIS A 107 -11.44 7.24 20.26
C HIS A 107 -12.02 6.27 19.21
N LEU A 108 -12.40 6.75 18.02
CA LEU A 108 -12.96 5.92 16.93
C LEU A 108 -11.89 5.24 16.07
N TYR A 109 -10.60 5.58 16.26
CA TYR A 109 -9.51 4.95 15.52
C TYR A 109 -9.17 3.55 16.03
N LYS A 110 -9.29 3.32 17.34
CA LYS A 110 -9.03 2.03 17.97
C LYS A 110 -10.21 1.07 17.76
N THR A 111 -10.16 0.29 16.68
CA THR A 111 -11.10 -0.81 16.42
C THR A 111 -10.35 -2.11 16.24
N THR A 112 -10.91 -3.21 16.76
CA THR A 112 -10.27 -4.55 16.73
C THR A 112 -9.78 -4.94 15.34
N TRP A 113 -10.60 -4.72 14.30
CA TRP A 113 -10.20 -5.07 12.92
C TRP A 113 -9.01 -4.25 12.40
N ILE A 114 -8.87 -2.97 12.79
CA ILE A 114 -7.72 -2.14 12.37
C ILE A 114 -6.45 -2.63 13.03
N LEU A 115 -6.53 -2.94 14.33
CA LEU A 115 -5.40 -3.48 15.08
C LEU A 115 -4.99 -4.84 14.52
N PHE A 116 -5.96 -5.70 14.22
CA PHE A 116 -5.73 -6.99 13.57
C PHE A 116 -5.02 -6.82 12.23
N LEU A 117 -5.50 -5.96 11.35
CA LEU A 117 -4.87 -5.72 10.04
C LEU A 117 -3.43 -5.21 10.16
N HIS A 118 -3.15 -4.30 11.08
CA HIS A 118 -1.78 -3.82 11.33
C HIS A 118 -0.90 -4.92 11.93
N GLY A 119 -1.45 -5.76 12.81
CA GLY A 119 -0.75 -6.91 13.37
C GLY A 119 -0.42 -7.97 12.31
N ALA A 120 -1.40 -8.32 11.47
CA ALA A 120 -1.21 -9.22 10.33
C ALA A 120 -0.15 -8.70 9.36
N LEU A 121 -0.20 -7.39 9.04
CA LEU A 121 0.81 -6.75 8.20
C LEU A 121 2.20 -6.78 8.85
N ALA A 122 2.31 -6.57 10.17
CA ALA A 122 3.59 -6.64 10.88
C ALA A 122 4.18 -8.06 10.87
N LEU A 123 3.37 -9.08 11.10
CA LEU A 123 3.79 -10.48 11.04
C LEU A 123 4.24 -10.86 9.62
N LEU A 124 3.49 -10.43 8.61
CA LEU A 124 3.83 -10.68 7.22
C LEU A 124 5.10 -9.94 6.80
N ALA A 125 5.32 -8.71 7.30
CA ALA A 125 6.56 -7.98 7.09
C ALA A 125 7.77 -8.69 7.72
N ALA A 126 7.61 -9.21 8.95
CA ALA A 126 8.65 -10.01 9.60
C ALA A 126 8.98 -11.29 8.81
N TRP A 127 7.96 -11.95 8.28
CA TRP A 127 8.13 -13.11 7.40
C TRP A 127 8.88 -12.76 6.10
N VAL A 128 8.45 -11.70 5.40
CA VAL A 128 9.11 -11.25 4.16
C VAL A 128 10.55 -10.80 4.41
N PHE A 129 10.82 -10.15 5.54
CA PHE A 129 12.18 -9.79 5.94
C PHE A 129 13.05 -11.04 6.15
N TRP A 130 12.54 -12.03 6.89
CA TRP A 130 13.26 -13.29 7.13
C TRP A 130 13.50 -14.05 5.82
N LEU A 131 12.51 -14.09 4.93
CA LEU A 131 12.65 -14.68 3.60
C LEU A 131 13.74 -13.96 2.78
N GLY A 132 13.71 -12.63 2.76
CA GLY A 132 14.74 -11.83 2.10
C GLY A 132 16.14 -12.04 2.67
N TRP A 133 16.26 -12.12 3.98
CA TRP A 133 17.53 -12.38 4.65
C TRP A 133 18.08 -13.78 4.32
N SER A 134 17.24 -14.82 4.42
CA SER A 134 17.63 -16.20 4.16
C SER A 134 18.03 -16.45 2.70
N GLN A 135 17.38 -15.76 1.76
CA GLN A 135 17.65 -15.88 0.33
C GLN A 135 18.64 -14.84 -0.19
N ARG A 136 19.19 -13.97 0.67
CA ARG A 136 20.06 -12.83 0.31
C ARG A 136 19.42 -11.89 -0.73
N GLU A 137 18.09 -11.78 -0.70
CA GLU A 137 17.30 -10.94 -1.58
C GLU A 137 17.07 -9.55 -0.98
N LEU A 138 17.91 -8.60 -1.39
CA LEU A 138 17.91 -7.22 -0.87
C LEU A 138 16.56 -6.52 -1.04
N LEU A 139 15.84 -6.80 -2.13
CA LEU A 139 14.55 -6.20 -2.37
C LEU A 139 13.52 -6.58 -1.30
N LEU A 140 13.42 -7.87 -0.96
CA LEU A 140 12.48 -8.36 0.05
C LEU A 140 12.78 -7.74 1.43
N ILE A 141 14.07 -7.64 1.76
CA ILE A 141 14.52 -6.92 2.97
C ILE A 141 14.04 -5.47 2.91
N GLY A 142 14.31 -4.76 1.82
CA GLY A 142 13.97 -3.34 1.65
C GLY A 142 12.47 -3.05 1.73
N VAL A 143 11.63 -3.85 1.06
CA VAL A 143 10.17 -3.63 1.09
C VAL A 143 9.56 -3.94 2.45
N ALA A 144 10.13 -4.87 3.23
CA ALA A 144 9.65 -5.18 4.58
C ALA A 144 9.82 -3.99 5.55
N PHE A 145 10.86 -3.17 5.38
CA PHE A 145 11.07 -1.96 6.19
C PHE A 145 9.93 -0.94 6.05
N ILE A 146 9.19 -0.94 4.94
CA ILE A 146 8.04 -0.04 4.76
C ILE A 146 7.02 -0.27 5.88
N ALA A 147 6.65 -1.53 6.15
CA ALA A 147 5.74 -1.87 7.23
C ALA A 147 6.38 -1.69 8.61
N PHE A 148 7.68 -1.98 8.78
CA PHE A 148 8.36 -1.74 10.05
C PHE A 148 8.39 -0.25 10.46
N LEU A 149 8.37 0.67 9.50
CA LEU A 149 8.27 2.10 9.79
C LEU A 149 6.80 2.55 9.92
N MET A 150 5.93 2.08 9.03
CA MET A 150 4.53 2.51 8.97
C MET A 150 3.69 1.95 10.12
N VAL A 151 3.79 0.66 10.44
CA VAL A 151 2.94 -0.01 11.45
C VAL A 151 3.12 0.62 12.84
N PRO A 152 4.34 0.78 13.37
CA PRO A 152 4.51 1.41 14.68
C PRO A 152 4.01 2.86 14.70
N GLY A 153 4.23 3.62 13.62
CA GLY A 153 3.71 4.99 13.48
C GLY A 153 2.18 5.05 13.56
N ASN A 154 1.50 4.18 12.82
CA ASN A 154 0.04 4.09 12.82
C ASN A 154 -0.50 3.58 14.16
N LEU A 155 0.10 2.54 14.74
CA LEU A 155 -0.32 2.00 16.04
C LEU A 155 -0.11 3.00 17.17
N ARG A 156 1.01 3.73 17.17
CA ARG A 156 1.24 4.84 18.12
C ARG A 156 0.14 5.88 18.00
N PHE A 157 -0.26 6.24 16.78
CA PHE A 157 -1.39 7.14 16.57
C PHE A 157 -2.72 6.53 17.06
N ILE A 158 -3.02 5.26 16.75
CA ILE A 158 -4.29 4.62 17.13
C ILE A 158 -4.44 4.44 18.64
N LEU A 159 -3.35 4.12 19.34
CA LEU A 159 -3.36 3.76 20.77
C LEU A 159 -3.13 4.94 21.71
N ARG A 160 -2.79 6.12 21.16
CA ARG A 160 -2.56 7.32 21.97
C ARG A 160 -3.84 7.69 22.72
N LYS A 161 -3.70 8.12 23.98
CA LYS A 161 -4.83 8.75 24.68
C LYS A 161 -5.07 10.14 24.07
N PRO A 162 -6.32 10.56 23.83
CA PRO A 162 -6.60 11.92 23.40
C PRO A 162 -6.16 12.87 24.52
N VAL A 163 -5.01 13.52 24.35
CA VAL A 163 -4.60 14.59 25.26
C VAL A 163 -5.38 15.83 24.85
N ALA A 164 -5.93 16.58 25.81
CA ALA A 164 -6.52 17.88 25.53
C ALA A 164 -5.42 18.92 25.27
N ALA A 165 -4.59 18.73 24.23
CA ALA A 165 -3.59 19.74 23.85
C ALA A 165 -4.27 20.76 22.92
N PRO A 166 -4.39 22.04 23.33
CA PRO A 166 -4.92 23.09 22.47
C PRO A 166 -4.02 23.22 21.22
N GLY A 167 -4.61 23.21 20.03
CA GLY A 167 -3.93 23.57 18.78
C GLY A 167 -3.28 22.42 17.97
N LYS A 168 -2.64 21.41 18.58
CA LYS A 168 -1.89 20.38 17.80
C LYS A 168 -2.71 19.18 17.29
N LEU A 169 -3.80 18.79 17.97
CA LEU A 169 -4.60 17.61 17.56
C LEU A 169 -5.53 17.82 16.36
N ARG A 170 -5.79 19.05 15.94
CA ARG A 170 -6.83 19.32 14.93
C ARG A 170 -6.54 18.69 13.56
N ARG A 171 -5.29 18.34 13.25
CA ARG A 171 -4.85 17.95 11.89
C ARG A 171 -3.99 16.69 11.82
N GLU A 172 -3.71 16.00 12.93
CA GLU A 172 -2.96 14.73 12.87
C GLU A 172 -3.64 13.71 11.95
N TRP A 173 -4.98 13.68 11.94
CA TRP A 173 -5.76 12.86 11.01
C TRP A 173 -5.47 13.17 9.53
N LEU A 174 -5.17 14.44 9.20
CA LEU A 174 -4.87 14.86 7.84
C LEU A 174 -3.50 14.35 7.41
N TYR A 175 -2.51 14.43 8.31
CA TYR A 175 -1.19 13.83 8.09
C TYR A 175 -1.33 12.33 7.85
N GLN A 176 -2.04 11.61 8.72
CA GLN A 176 -2.25 10.16 8.59
C GLN A 176 -3.03 9.80 7.32
N HIS A 177 -4.06 10.56 6.94
CA HIS A 177 -4.77 10.38 5.68
C HIS A 177 -3.82 10.54 4.48
N PHE A 178 -3.05 11.63 4.47
CA PHE A 178 -2.17 11.99 3.36
C PHE A 178 -1.01 11.00 3.20
N THR A 179 -0.30 10.67 4.28
CA THR A 179 0.81 9.70 4.26
C THR A 179 0.34 8.31 3.86
N SER A 180 -0.84 7.89 4.33
CA SER A 180 -1.37 6.56 3.99
C SER A 180 -1.80 6.46 2.52
N MET A 181 -2.49 7.48 2.00
CA MET A 181 -2.94 7.50 0.59
C MET A 181 -1.76 7.59 -0.39
N ILE A 182 -0.77 8.43 -0.08
CA ILE A 182 0.45 8.53 -0.89
C ILE A 182 1.28 7.26 -0.78
N GLY A 183 1.44 6.69 0.42
CA GLY A 183 2.14 5.43 0.63
C GLY A 183 1.53 4.29 -0.21
N ALA A 184 0.19 4.21 -0.27
CA ALA A 184 -0.50 3.22 -1.11
C ALA A 184 -0.23 3.46 -2.61
N GLY A 185 -0.23 4.73 -3.05
CA GLY A 185 0.11 5.09 -4.43
C GLY A 185 1.55 4.72 -4.80
N ILE A 186 2.53 5.03 -3.94
CA ILE A 186 3.95 4.68 -4.12
C ILE A 186 4.13 3.16 -4.19
N ALA A 187 3.50 2.41 -3.28
CA ALA A 187 3.54 0.96 -3.30
C ALA A 187 2.96 0.40 -4.61
N GLY A 188 1.82 0.92 -5.06
CA GLY A 188 1.19 0.55 -6.32
C GLY A 188 2.08 0.82 -7.53
N TYR A 189 2.70 2.00 -7.62
CA TYR A 189 3.62 2.34 -8.72
C TYR A 189 4.87 1.47 -8.71
N SER A 190 5.44 1.20 -7.53
CA SER A 190 6.63 0.36 -7.39
C SER A 190 6.35 -1.07 -7.85
N ALA A 191 5.22 -1.63 -7.42
CA ALA A 191 4.79 -2.95 -7.86
C ALA A 191 4.49 -2.99 -9.36
N PHE A 192 3.73 -2.02 -9.89
CA PHE A 192 3.35 -2.00 -11.30
C PHE A 192 4.56 -1.84 -12.24
N LEU A 193 5.51 -0.97 -11.92
CA LEU A 193 6.72 -0.81 -12.73
C LEU A 193 7.63 -2.04 -12.65
N SER A 194 7.81 -2.61 -11.46
CA SER A 194 8.65 -3.80 -11.30
C SER A 194 8.05 -5.03 -12.00
N PHE A 195 6.79 -5.36 -11.73
CA PHE A 195 6.16 -6.54 -12.32
C PHE A 195 5.77 -6.33 -13.79
N GLY A 196 5.39 -5.10 -14.16
CA GLY A 196 5.18 -4.74 -15.57
C GLY A 196 6.47 -4.82 -16.37
N ALA A 197 7.60 -4.33 -15.84
CA ALA A 197 8.90 -4.51 -16.48
C ALA A 197 9.32 -5.99 -16.51
N ALA A 198 9.03 -6.77 -15.47
CA ALA A 198 9.30 -8.20 -15.43
C ALA A 198 8.64 -8.99 -16.55
N MET A 199 7.48 -8.53 -17.06
CA MET A 199 6.82 -9.17 -18.20
C MET A 199 7.68 -9.11 -19.48
N TYR A 200 8.45 -8.04 -19.66
CA TYR A 200 9.34 -7.85 -20.81
C TYR A 200 10.80 -8.22 -20.51
N MET A 201 11.18 -8.18 -19.23
CA MET A 201 12.53 -8.44 -18.74
C MET A 201 12.48 -9.26 -17.43
N PRO A 202 12.21 -10.59 -17.50
CA PRO A 202 11.94 -11.42 -16.32
C PRO A 202 13.07 -11.42 -15.28
N THR A 203 14.31 -11.31 -15.73
CA THR A 203 15.51 -11.23 -14.86
C THR A 203 15.58 -9.96 -14.02
N HIS A 204 14.73 -8.96 -14.28
CA HIS A 204 14.71 -7.69 -13.55
C HIS A 204 13.51 -7.53 -12.63
N ALA A 205 12.68 -8.57 -12.44
CA ALA A 205 11.53 -8.51 -11.52
C ALA A 205 11.94 -8.06 -10.11
N PHE A 206 13.04 -8.59 -9.59
CA PHE A 206 13.55 -8.27 -8.25
C PHE A 206 14.60 -7.14 -8.25
N ASN A 207 14.75 -6.39 -9.35
CA ASN A 207 15.74 -5.33 -9.46
C ASN A 207 15.40 -4.15 -8.50
N PRO A 208 16.23 -3.87 -7.46
CA PRO A 208 15.93 -2.82 -6.49
C PRO A 208 15.81 -1.41 -7.08
N TYR A 209 16.43 -1.14 -8.24
CA TYR A 209 16.34 0.17 -8.89
C TYR A 209 14.92 0.48 -9.38
N LEU A 210 14.21 -0.51 -9.93
CA LEU A 210 12.83 -0.32 -10.41
C LEU A 210 11.85 0.00 -9.28
N TRP A 211 12.15 -0.46 -8.06
CA TRP A 211 11.35 -0.21 -6.86
C TRP A 211 11.66 1.12 -6.18
N THR A 212 12.91 1.54 -6.24
CA THR A 212 13.36 2.77 -5.57
C THR A 212 12.99 4.02 -6.36
N ILE A 213 12.91 3.97 -7.70
CA ILE A 213 12.56 5.14 -8.52
C ILE A 213 11.21 5.76 -8.12
N PRO A 214 10.08 5.01 -8.07
CA PRO A 214 8.80 5.59 -7.67
C PRO A 214 8.79 6.07 -6.23
N THR A 215 9.54 5.39 -5.35
CA THR A 215 9.69 5.77 -3.95
C THR A 215 10.40 7.11 -3.82
N ILE A 216 11.55 7.29 -4.47
CA ILE A 216 12.33 8.54 -4.44
C ILE A 216 11.51 9.68 -5.04
N LEU A 217 10.90 9.48 -6.20
CA LEU A 217 10.07 10.49 -6.86
C LEU A 217 8.84 10.84 -6.01
N GLY A 218 8.12 9.83 -5.52
CA GLY A 218 6.91 10.00 -4.72
C GLY A 218 7.17 10.70 -3.38
N VAL A 219 8.22 10.30 -2.65
CA VAL A 219 8.62 10.93 -1.38
C VAL A 219 9.12 12.36 -1.62
N SER A 220 9.93 12.59 -2.66
CA SER A 220 10.41 13.94 -3.01
C SER A 220 9.25 14.87 -3.35
N PHE A 221 8.30 14.40 -4.16
CA PHE A 221 7.08 15.12 -4.50
C PHE A 221 6.22 15.39 -3.26
N MET A 222 6.08 14.41 -2.36
CA MET A 222 5.35 14.56 -1.10
C MET A 222 5.97 15.64 -0.21
N MET A 223 7.29 15.64 -0.05
CA MET A 223 8.01 16.66 0.73
C MET A 223 7.85 18.05 0.11
N TRP A 224 7.90 18.16 -1.22
CA TRP A 224 7.66 19.40 -1.93
C TRP A 224 6.22 19.90 -1.75
N LEU A 225 5.22 19.03 -1.91
CA LEU A 225 3.81 19.38 -1.75
C LEU A 225 3.51 19.77 -0.30
N SER A 226 4.08 19.05 0.68
CA SER A 226 3.91 19.35 2.11
C SER A 226 4.46 20.73 2.49
N LYS A 227 5.47 21.25 1.76
CA LYS A 227 6.00 22.61 1.97
C LYS A 227 5.12 23.69 1.33
N ARG A 228 4.34 23.37 0.31
CA ARG A 228 3.54 24.32 -0.49
C ARG A 228 2.05 24.33 -0.19
N GLN A 229 1.50 23.25 0.36
CA GLN A 229 0.16 23.31 0.93
C GLN A 229 0.20 24.39 2.01
N PRO A 230 -0.71 25.39 2.01
CA PRO A 230 -0.85 26.29 3.13
C PRO A 230 -0.87 25.42 4.37
N ARG A 231 -0.01 25.70 5.36
CA ARG A 231 -0.29 25.20 6.70
C ARG A 231 -1.67 25.75 6.96
N TYR A 232 -2.67 24.88 6.91
CA TYR A 232 -4.05 25.32 6.84
C TYR A 232 -4.48 25.92 8.19
N ASP A 233 -3.57 26.44 9.02
CA ASP A 233 -3.58 26.84 10.44
C ASP A 233 -4.95 26.91 11.13
#